data_AF-A0A0E0MVG1-F1
#
_entry.id   AF-A0A0E0MVG1-F1
#
_cell.length_a   1.000
_cell.length_b   1.000
_cell.length_c   1.000
_cell.angle_alpha   90.00
_cell.angle_beta   90.00
_cell.angle_gamma   90.00
#
_symmetry.space_group_name_H-M   'P 1'
#
loop_
_entity.id
_entity.type
_entity.pdbx_description
1 polymer ?
#
loop_
_entity_poly.entity_id
_entity_poly.type
_entity_poly.pdbx_seq_one_letter_code
_entity_poly.pdbx_strand_id
1 'polypeptide(L)'
;MAHPVAEADEKSPFGRLTAEEFYARHGVVNSSSTFVNPRGLRIFTQRWVPAGVDAPLLGAIAVVHGFTGELSRVIMAYVYEIK
;
A
#
# COMPACT_ATOMS: atom_id res chain seq x y z
N MET A 1 -4.55 -5.57 18.70
CA MET A 1 -5.22 -5.07 17.48
C MET A 1 -4.99 -6.11 16.39
N ALA A 2 -6.02 -6.52 15.64
CA ALA A 2 -5.85 -7.51 14.57
C ALA A 2 -5.10 -6.87 13.40
N HIS A 3 -4.26 -7.64 12.70
CA HIS A 3 -3.58 -7.17 11.50
C HIS A 3 -4.61 -6.80 10.42
N PRO A 4 -4.45 -5.71 9.64
CA PRO A 4 -5.43 -5.25 8.66
C PRO A 4 -5.87 -6.30 7.63
N VAL A 5 -5.01 -7.30 7.35
CA VAL A 5 -5.34 -8.46 6.49
C VAL A 5 -6.59 -9.23 6.96
N ALA A 6 -6.92 -9.16 8.25
CA ALA A 6 -8.10 -9.82 8.81
C ALA A 6 -9.43 -9.16 8.36
N GLU A 7 -9.38 -7.96 7.76
CA GLU A 7 -10.57 -7.28 7.22
C GLU A 7 -10.88 -7.71 5.77
N ALA A 8 -9.95 -8.39 5.10
CA ALA A 8 -10.18 -8.90 3.75
C ALA A 8 -11.24 -10.00 3.73
N ASP A 9 -12.02 -10.05 2.65
CA ASP A 9 -13.01 -11.09 2.38
C ASP A 9 -12.83 -11.68 0.98
N GLU A 10 -13.74 -12.56 0.56
CA GLU A 10 -13.67 -13.22 -0.74
C GLU A 10 -13.87 -12.27 -1.94
N LYS A 11 -14.32 -11.04 -1.70
CA LYS A 11 -14.65 -10.06 -2.74
C LYS A 11 -13.65 -8.91 -2.80
N SER A 12 -13.02 -8.57 -1.68
CA SER A 12 -12.21 -7.37 -1.54
C SER A 12 -11.08 -7.52 -0.52
N PRO A 13 -9.87 -7.03 -0.82
CA PRO A 13 -8.79 -6.93 0.16
C PRO A 13 -9.10 -5.93 1.29
N PHE A 14 -10.11 -5.06 1.09
CA PHE A 14 -10.59 -4.09 2.07
C PHE A 14 -11.88 -4.56 2.77
N GLY A 15 -12.33 -5.78 2.48
CA GLY A 15 -13.62 -6.30 2.90
C GLY A 15 -14.77 -5.42 2.43
N ARG A 16 -15.56 -4.93 3.40
CA ARG A 16 -16.73 -4.08 3.14
C ARG A 16 -16.40 -2.59 2.99
N LEU A 17 -15.14 -2.19 3.21
CA LEU A 17 -14.72 -0.80 3.11
C LEU A 17 -14.33 -0.46 1.68
N THR A 18 -14.49 0.81 1.31
CA THR A 18 -13.76 1.41 0.20
C THR A 18 -12.26 1.49 0.54
N ALA A 19 -11.42 1.66 -0.49
CA ALA A 19 -9.98 1.81 -0.27
C ALA A 19 -9.68 3.04 0.62
N GLU A 20 -10.36 4.15 0.38
CA GLU A 20 -10.23 5.40 1.14
C GLU A 20 -10.61 5.20 2.61
N GLU A 21 -11.74 4.55 2.90
CA GLU A 21 -12.17 4.25 4.27
C GLU A 21 -11.19 3.31 4.97
N PHE A 22 -10.69 2.28 4.26
CA PHE A 22 -9.70 1.36 4.77
C PHE A 22 -8.40 2.08 5.15
N TYR A 23 -7.85 2.90 4.26
CA TYR A 23 -6.62 3.64 4.54
C TYR A 23 -6.78 4.66 5.67
N ALA A 24 -7.91 5.39 5.69
CA ALA A 24 -8.21 6.34 6.76
C ALA A 24 -8.33 5.64 8.12
N ARG A 25 -9.00 4.48 8.17
CA ARG A 25 -9.13 3.66 9.38
C ARG A 25 -7.77 3.20 9.92
N HIS A 26 -6.84 2.87 9.04
CA HIS A 26 -5.50 2.40 9.40
C HIS A 26 -4.47 3.51 9.54
N GLY A 27 -4.87 4.79 9.46
CA GLY A 27 -3.95 5.92 9.58
C GLY A 27 -2.87 5.91 8.49
N VAL A 28 -3.27 5.62 7.26
CA VAL A 28 -2.38 5.56 6.08
C VAL A 28 -2.89 6.52 5.01
N VAL A 29 -1.96 7.23 4.36
CA VAL A 29 -2.23 7.97 3.13
C VAL A 29 -1.72 7.14 1.95
N ASN A 30 -2.64 6.81 1.04
CA ASN A 30 -2.30 6.15 -0.21
C ASN A 30 -2.12 7.17 -1.33
N SER A 31 -1.18 6.91 -2.24
CA SER A 31 -1.03 7.69 -3.48
C SER A 31 -0.42 6.83 -4.57
N SER A 32 -0.74 7.13 -5.82
CA SER A 32 -0.17 6.45 -6.99
C SER A 32 0.43 7.45 -7.96
N SER A 33 1.43 7.00 -8.71
CA SER A 33 2.02 7.76 -9.81
C SER A 33 2.41 6.83 -10.95
N THR A 34 2.79 7.40 -12.07
CA THR A 34 3.20 6.64 -13.24
C THR A 34 4.35 7.36 -13.93
N PHE A 35 5.35 6.60 -14.36
CA PHE A 35 6.48 7.13 -15.12
C PHE A 35 6.76 6.25 -16.36
N VAL A 36 7.51 6.79 -17.32
CA VAL A 36 7.94 6.05 -18.51
C VAL A 36 9.41 5.70 -18.36
N ASN A 37 9.75 4.43 -18.52
CA ASN A 37 11.15 3.99 -18.44
C ASN A 37 11.89 4.23 -19.79
N PRO A 38 13.22 4.07 -19.84
CA PRO A 38 13.99 4.26 -21.08
C PRO A 38 13.61 3.34 -22.24
N ARG A 39 12.85 2.26 -21.99
CA ARG A 39 12.31 1.36 -23.01
C ARG A 39 10.93 1.78 -23.51
N GLY A 40 10.42 2.93 -23.07
CA GLY A 40 9.09 3.43 -23.42
C GLY A 40 7.93 2.75 -22.68
N LEU A 41 8.22 1.92 -21.65
CA LEU A 41 7.18 1.26 -20.89
C LEU A 41 6.63 2.20 -19.81
N ARG A 42 5.30 2.28 -19.74
CA ARG A 42 4.58 3.02 -18.70
C ARG A 42 4.49 2.15 -17.44
N ILE A 43 5.17 2.58 -16.38
CA ILE A 43 5.26 1.88 -15.10
C ILE A 43 4.37 2.59 -14.09
N PHE A 44 3.38 1.87 -13.56
CA PHE A 44 2.55 2.32 -12.45
C PHE A 44 3.28 2.05 -11.12
N THR A 45 3.16 2.99 -10.18
CA THR A 45 3.64 2.82 -8.81
C THR A 45 2.58 3.29 -7.83
N GLN A 46 2.56 2.66 -6.66
CA GLN A 46 1.68 3.02 -5.56
C GLN A 46 2.48 3.01 -4.27
N ARG A 47 2.15 3.91 -3.35
CA ARG A 47 2.81 4.03 -2.06
C ARG A 47 1.81 4.27 -0.94
N TRP A 48 2.19 3.85 0.24
CA TRP A 48 1.47 4.02 1.49
C TRP A 48 2.40 4.70 2.49
N VAL A 49 1.97 5.81 3.07
CA VAL A 49 2.72 6.53 4.09
C VAL A 49 1.86 6.67 5.35
N PRO A 50 2.42 6.57 6.56
CA PRO A 50 1.68 6.84 7.79
C PRO A 50 1.06 8.24 7.79
N ALA A 51 -0.21 8.35 8.16
CA ALA A 51 -0.94 9.61 8.26
C ALA A 51 -0.64 10.28 9.60
N GLY A 52 -0.34 11.59 9.58
CA GLY A 52 -0.29 12.42 10.79
C GLY A 52 0.84 12.10 11.77
N VAL A 53 1.89 11.39 11.34
CA VAL A 53 3.03 11.11 12.21
C VAL A 53 4.11 12.16 11.96
N ASP A 54 4.39 13.01 12.96
CA ASP A 54 5.64 13.78 13.07
C ASP A 54 6.86 12.86 13.36
N ALA A 55 6.77 11.58 12.99
CA ALA A 55 7.85 10.63 13.14
C ALA A 55 8.80 10.74 11.94
N PRO A 56 10.12 10.74 12.17
CA PRO A 56 11.09 10.77 11.09
C PRO A 56 10.93 9.54 10.18
N LEU A 57 11.00 9.76 8.87
CA LEU A 57 11.04 8.67 7.90
C LEU A 57 12.32 7.86 8.11
N LEU A 58 12.19 6.63 8.64
CA LEU A 58 13.33 5.77 8.97
C LEU A 58 13.91 5.06 7.74
N GLY A 59 13.11 4.90 6.69
CA GLY A 59 13.50 4.21 5.47
C GLY A 59 12.33 3.97 4.53
N ALA A 60 12.62 3.45 3.34
CA ALA A 60 11.62 3.08 2.34
C ALA A 60 11.78 1.59 1.99
N ILE A 61 10.64 0.89 1.88
CA ILE A 61 10.59 -0.48 1.37
C ILE A 61 9.99 -0.44 -0.03
N ALA A 62 10.73 -0.93 -1.01
CA ALA A 62 10.25 -1.15 -2.35
C ALA A 62 9.92 -2.63 -2.53
N VAL A 63 8.71 -2.92 -3.00
CA VAL A 63 8.27 -4.28 -3.30
C VAL A 63 7.88 -4.35 -4.77
N VAL A 64 8.36 -5.39 -5.45
CA VAL A 64 8.07 -5.66 -6.85
C VAL A 64 7.33 -6.99 -6.90
N HIS A 65 6.20 -7.02 -7.60
CA HIS A 65 5.43 -8.25 -7.76
C HIS A 65 6.06 -9.17 -8.82
N GLY A 66 5.75 -10.46 -8.72
CA GLY A 66 6.13 -11.46 -9.70
C GLY A 66 5.20 -11.52 -10.91
N PHE A 67 5.45 -12.53 -11.75
CA PHE A 67 4.59 -12.89 -12.87
C PHE A 67 3.14 -13.10 -12.41
N THR A 68 2.17 -12.58 -13.18
CA THR A 68 0.73 -12.50 -12.89
C THR A 68 0.30 -11.72 -11.63
N GLY A 69 1.23 -11.10 -10.91
CA GLY A 69 0.88 -10.15 -9.84
C GLY A 69 0.42 -8.80 -10.39
N GLU A 70 -0.39 -8.07 -9.62
CA GLU A 70 -0.81 -6.71 -9.95
C GLU A 70 -0.71 -5.79 -8.72
N LEU A 71 -0.06 -4.64 -8.89
CA LEU A 71 0.16 -3.64 -7.83
C LEU A 71 -1.11 -2.92 -7.40
N SER A 72 -2.13 -2.84 -8.25
CA SER A 72 -3.39 -2.13 -7.96
C SER A 72 -4.23 -2.80 -6.87
N ARG A 73 -3.87 -4.03 -6.47
CA ARG A 73 -4.68 -4.88 -5.57
C ARG A 73 -3.92 -5.53 -4.42
N VAL A 74 -2.63 -5.85 -4.55
CA VAL A 74 -1.93 -6.65 -3.52
C VAL A 74 -0.45 -6.28 -3.44
N ILE A 75 -0.11 -5.20 -2.73
CA ILE A 75 1.11 -5.10 -1.90
C ILE A 75 0.84 -4.11 -0.77
N MET A 76 0.57 -4.60 0.44
CA MET A 76 0.54 -3.78 1.65
C MET A 76 1.87 -3.97 2.39
N ALA A 77 2.79 -3.01 2.28
CA ALA A 77 3.98 -2.98 3.12
C ALA A 77 3.70 -2.06 4.32
N TYR A 78 3.49 -2.65 5.50
CA TYR A 78 3.54 -1.91 6.76
C TYR A 78 4.91 -2.12 7.39
N VAL A 79 5.56 -1.03 7.78
CA VAL A 79 6.65 -1.07 8.74
C VAL A 79 6.07 -0.64 10.07
N TYR A 80 5.99 -1.56 11.02
CA TYR A 80 5.84 -1.24 12.43
C TYR A 80 7.21 -1.31 13.09
N GLU A 81 7.49 -0.35 13.96
CA GLU A 81 8.63 -0.40 14.86
C GLU A 81 8.43 -1.58 15.83
N ILE A 82 9.38 -2.53 15.85
CA ILE A 82 9.52 -3.47 16.95
C ILE A 82 10.13 -2.67 18.11
N LYS A 83 9.34 -2.41 19.15
CA LYS A 83 9.86 -2.23 20.50
C LYS A 83 9.58 -3.47 21.31
#